data_AF-A0A8K0DYP1-F1
#
_entry.id   AF-A0A8K0DYP1-F1
#
_cell.length_a   1.000
_cell.length_b   1.000
_cell.length_c   1.000
_cell.angle_alpha   90.00
_cell.angle_beta   90.00
_cell.angle_gamma   90.00
#
_symmetry.space_group_name_H-M   'P 1'
#
loop_
_entity.id
_entity.type
_entity.pdbx_description
1 polymer ?
#
loop_
_entity_poly.entity_id
_entity_poly.type
_entity_poly.pdbx_seq_one_letter_code
_entity_poly.pdbx_strand_id
1 'polypeptide(L)'
;MSRRQVGSSRRAGSFPFAGALHSKSRSSPLLSIGLVLVGVILLICYAYRGSGIFRGDKEAVSRVEGDFSCTFEVQRAIPVLKKAYGDSMRKVLHVGPDTCSVVSKLLKEDEAEAWGVEPYDIEDADGSCKNLVHKGIVRVDDIKFPLPYRAKSFSLVIVSDALDYLSPKYLNRTLPELARVSTDGLVVFAGYPGKQRAKIAELSKFGRPAKMRSSSWWIRFFVQMSLEENETAIKKFEQAASKRSYMPSCQVFHLKSYH
;
A
#
# COMPACT_ATOMS: atom_id res chain seq x y z
N MET A 1 100.88 25.05 -41.09
CA MET A 1 101.04 25.90 -42.30
C MET A 1 99.73 26.65 -42.57
N SER A 2 99.78 27.96 -42.82
CA SER A 2 98.94 28.83 -43.71
C SER A 2 97.40 28.63 -43.75
N ARG A 3 96.47 29.60 -43.82
CA ARG A 3 96.40 31.09 -43.96
C ARG A 3 94.87 31.46 -43.96
N ARG A 4 94.45 32.59 -43.34
CA ARG A 4 93.41 33.63 -43.72
C ARG A 4 92.01 33.21 -44.28
N GLN A 5 90.89 33.97 -44.34
CA GLN A 5 90.37 35.33 -43.98
C GLN A 5 88.82 35.29 -44.18
N VAL A 6 87.98 35.92 -43.34
CA VAL A 6 87.23 37.21 -43.49
C VAL A 6 86.20 37.34 -44.64
N GLY A 7 84.97 37.73 -44.24
CA GLY A 7 84.04 38.65 -44.95
C GLY A 7 82.79 38.01 -45.57
N SER A 8 81.62 38.65 -45.72
CA SER A 8 81.06 39.95 -45.33
C SER A 8 79.60 40.01 -45.85
N SER A 9 78.75 40.83 -45.22
CA SER A 9 77.78 41.76 -45.86
C SER A 9 76.25 41.49 -45.84
N ARG A 10 75.53 42.42 -45.17
CA ARG A 10 74.25 43.12 -45.52
C ARG A 10 72.91 42.36 -45.32
N ARG A 11 71.78 42.91 -44.82
CA ARG A 11 71.19 44.26 -44.51
C ARG A 11 70.05 44.02 -43.47
N ALA A 12 69.94 44.74 -42.35
CA ALA A 12 69.19 45.99 -42.11
C ALA A 12 67.65 45.97 -42.40
N GLY A 13 66.82 46.12 -41.35
CA GLY A 13 65.38 46.43 -41.45
C GLY A 13 64.57 46.33 -40.14
N SER A 14 64.27 47.49 -39.54
CA SER A 14 63.54 47.87 -38.31
C SER A 14 62.24 47.14 -37.84
N PHE A 15 62.01 47.19 -36.52
CA PHE A 15 60.89 46.81 -35.60
C PHE A 15 59.44 47.33 -35.91
N PRO A 16 58.40 47.12 -35.06
CA PRO A 16 57.86 45.90 -34.38
C PRO A 16 56.30 45.77 -34.53
N PHE A 17 55.68 44.65 -34.10
CA PHE A 17 54.48 44.55 -33.21
C PHE A 17 53.75 43.18 -33.28
N ALA A 18 53.28 42.76 -32.11
CA ALA A 18 52.33 41.67 -31.80
C ALA A 18 52.83 40.22 -32.04
N GLY A 19 52.76 39.26 -31.13
CA GLY A 19 52.17 39.18 -29.80
C GLY A 19 52.01 37.69 -29.45
N ALA A 20 52.27 37.35 -28.19
CA ALA A 20 51.76 36.19 -27.44
C ALA A 20 52.15 34.74 -27.82
N LEU A 21 53.12 34.22 -27.04
CA LEU A 21 53.06 32.99 -26.23
C LEU A 21 52.77 31.62 -26.88
N HIS A 22 53.83 30.81 -26.95
CA HIS A 22 53.79 29.36 -26.72
C HIS A 22 53.14 29.02 -25.36
N SER A 23 52.30 27.99 -25.29
CA SER A 23 52.67 26.69 -24.68
C SER A 23 51.49 25.71 -24.63
N LYS A 24 51.81 24.43 -24.89
CA LYS A 24 50.92 23.29 -24.65
C LYS A 24 50.47 23.26 -23.19
N SER A 25 49.18 23.46 -22.97
CA SER A 25 48.52 23.20 -21.68
C SER A 25 48.56 21.70 -21.39
N ARG A 26 49.42 21.28 -20.45
CA ARG A 26 49.31 19.97 -19.79
C ARG A 26 48.04 20.02 -18.95
N SER A 27 47.05 19.21 -19.32
CA SER A 27 45.85 19.01 -18.51
C SER A 27 46.25 18.63 -17.08
N SER A 28 45.74 19.37 -16.10
CA SER A 28 46.10 19.19 -14.71
C SER A 28 45.63 17.80 -14.22
N PRO A 29 46.51 17.01 -13.59
CA PRO A 29 46.16 15.67 -13.09
C PRO A 29 45.03 15.71 -12.05
N LEU A 30 44.82 16.86 -11.41
CA LEU A 30 43.73 17.10 -10.46
C LEU A 30 42.34 17.04 -11.11
N LEU A 31 42.21 17.45 -12.37
CA LEU A 31 40.92 17.41 -13.08
C LEU A 31 40.56 15.97 -13.46
N SER A 32 41.55 15.17 -13.85
CA SER A 32 41.37 13.73 -14.09
C SER A 32 41.03 12.98 -12.80
N ILE A 33 41.73 13.26 -11.70
CA ILE A 33 41.44 12.68 -10.38
C ILE A 33 40.05 13.07 -9.89
N GLY A 34 39.66 14.35 -10.07
CA GLY A 34 38.33 14.83 -9.71
C GLY A 34 37.22 14.12 -10.48
N LEU A 35 37.38 13.92 -11.79
CA LEU A 35 36.41 13.20 -12.61
C LEU A 35 36.27 11.73 -12.21
N VAL A 36 37.38 11.07 -11.84
CA VAL A 36 37.35 9.67 -11.35
C VAL A 36 36.61 9.58 -10.02
N LEU A 37 36.87 10.49 -9.08
CA LEU A 37 36.18 10.53 -7.80
C LEU A 37 34.68 10.79 -7.97
N VAL A 38 34.30 11.73 -8.84
CA VAL A 38 32.89 11.99 -9.16
C VAL A 38 32.24 10.78 -9.82
N GLY A 39 32.93 10.10 -10.75
CA GLY A 39 32.44 8.87 -11.38
C GLY A 39 32.20 7.74 -10.37
N VAL A 40 33.11 7.54 -9.42
CA VAL A 40 32.96 6.55 -8.35
C VAL A 40 31.78 6.90 -7.43
N ILE A 41 31.63 8.18 -7.04
CA ILE A 41 30.50 8.63 -6.23
C ILE A 41 29.17 8.43 -6.96
N LEU A 42 29.11 8.71 -8.26
CA LEU A 42 27.92 8.48 -9.08
C LEU A 42 27.59 6.98 -9.18
N LEU A 43 28.58 6.12 -9.36
CA LEU A 43 28.39 4.66 -9.40
C LEU A 43 27.93 4.11 -8.05
N ILE A 44 28.48 4.61 -6.94
CA ILE A 44 28.04 4.29 -5.58
C ILE A 44 26.58 4.73 -5.40
N CYS A 45 26.24 5.99 -5.69
CA CYS A 45 24.86 6.49 -5.62
C CYS A 45 23.90 5.68 -6.52
N TYR A 46 24.33 5.26 -7.71
CA TYR A 46 23.54 4.43 -8.61
C TYR A 46 23.34 3.00 -8.05
N ALA A 47 24.40 2.37 -7.54
CA ALA A 47 24.33 1.04 -6.92
C ALA A 47 23.47 1.03 -5.64
N TYR A 48 23.50 2.11 -4.85
CA TYR A 48 22.64 2.30 -3.67
C TYR A 48 21.21 2.72 -4.03
N ARG A 49 20.94 3.27 -5.22
CA ARG A 49 19.56 3.42 -5.73
C ARG A 49 18.95 2.08 -6.15
N GLY A 50 19.76 1.07 -6.46
CA GLY A 50 19.33 -0.29 -6.81
C GLY A 50 19.34 -1.30 -5.65
N SER A 51 19.78 -0.92 -4.45
CA SER A 51 19.80 -1.79 -3.28
C SER A 51 19.16 -1.06 -2.09
N GLY A 52 17.90 -1.41 -1.81
CA GLY A 52 17.04 -0.80 -0.80
C GLY A 52 17.52 -0.98 0.64
N ILE A 53 18.52 -0.19 1.04
CA ILE A 53 19.00 -0.10 2.42
C ILE A 53 18.89 1.37 2.87
N PHE A 54 17.67 1.89 2.94
CA PHE A 54 17.32 2.98 3.85
C PHE A 54 15.85 2.84 4.26
N ARG A 55 15.70 2.22 5.42
CA ARG A 55 14.47 2.10 6.21
C ARG A 55 14.09 3.50 6.70
N GLY A 56 13.20 4.15 5.97
CA GLY A 56 12.48 5.33 6.40
C GLY A 56 11.02 5.15 6.03
N ASP A 57 10.13 5.14 7.04
CA ASP A 57 8.68 5.11 6.91
C ASP A 57 8.16 6.31 6.12
N LYS A 58 8.30 6.24 4.81
CA LYS A 58 7.46 6.94 3.86
C LYS A 58 6.84 5.86 3.01
N GLU A 59 5.69 5.36 3.46
CA GLU A 59 4.71 4.73 2.58
C GLU A 59 4.68 5.59 1.31
N ALA A 60 5.17 5.02 0.21
CA ALA A 60 5.08 5.63 -1.09
C ALA A 60 3.59 5.66 -1.44
N VAL A 61 2.89 6.69 -0.96
CA VAL A 61 1.56 7.04 -1.41
C VAL A 61 1.75 7.58 -2.82
N SER A 62 1.81 6.68 -3.81
CA SER A 62 1.42 7.03 -5.15
C SER A 62 -0.04 7.44 -5.05
N ARG A 63 -0.29 8.74 -4.90
CA ARG A 63 -1.58 9.36 -5.20
C ARG A 63 -1.85 9.15 -6.68
N VAL A 64 -2.19 7.93 -7.07
CA VAL A 64 -2.95 7.70 -8.29
C VAL A 64 -4.38 8.07 -7.91
N GLU A 65 -4.71 9.28 -8.30
CA GLU A 65 -6.01 9.91 -8.20
C GLU A 65 -7.03 9.03 -8.95
N GLY A 66 -7.62 8.05 -8.25
CA GLY A 66 -8.55 7.08 -8.84
C GLY A 66 -8.76 5.78 -8.05
N ASP A 67 -7.84 5.40 -7.16
CA ASP A 67 -7.79 4.06 -6.56
C ASP A 67 -8.16 4.05 -5.07
N PHE A 68 -9.39 4.42 -4.73
CA PHE A 68 -9.87 4.24 -3.34
C PHE A 68 -10.46 2.83 -3.21
N SER A 69 -9.70 1.86 -2.70
CA SER A 69 -10.25 0.57 -2.24
C SER A 69 -10.58 0.66 -0.76
N CYS A 70 -11.71 0.09 -0.33
CA CYS A 70 -12.04 0.04 1.09
C CYS A 70 -11.11 -0.88 1.89
N THR A 71 -10.46 -1.83 1.23
CA THR A 71 -9.38 -2.63 1.84
C THR A 71 -8.21 -1.77 2.28
N PHE A 72 -7.78 -0.82 1.44
CA PHE A 72 -6.74 0.13 1.81
C PHE A 72 -7.19 1.03 2.98
N GLU A 73 -8.46 1.41 3.03
CA GLU A 73 -9.02 2.14 4.17
C GLU A 73 -8.96 1.34 5.48
N VAL A 74 -9.17 0.02 5.45
CA VAL A 74 -9.00 -0.82 6.66
C VAL A 74 -7.60 -0.64 7.24
N GLN A 75 -6.56 -0.69 6.41
CA GLN A 75 -5.18 -0.53 6.88
C GLN A 75 -4.93 0.82 7.56
N ARG A 76 -5.61 1.89 7.11
CA ARG A 76 -5.54 3.23 7.72
C ARG A 76 -6.38 3.31 9.00
N ALA A 77 -7.48 2.55 9.06
CA ALA A 77 -8.40 2.51 10.17
C ALA A 77 -7.92 1.65 11.36
N ILE A 78 -6.95 0.73 11.18
CA ILE A 78 -6.45 -0.16 12.26
C ILE A 78 -6.20 0.57 13.59
N PRO A 79 -5.47 1.70 13.64
CA PRO A 79 -5.23 2.39 14.92
C PRO A 79 -6.48 3.01 15.54
N VAL A 80 -7.48 3.36 14.71
CA VAL A 80 -8.79 3.88 15.15
C VAL A 80 -9.64 2.72 15.68
N LEU A 81 -9.67 1.60 14.95
CA LEU A 81 -10.35 0.36 15.36
C LEU A 81 -9.80 -0.18 16.68
N LYS A 82 -8.47 -0.14 16.88
CA LYS A 82 -7.82 -0.49 18.16
C LYS A 82 -8.36 0.34 19.33
N LYS A 83 -8.64 1.63 19.13
CA LYS A 83 -9.23 2.48 20.16
C LYS A 83 -10.72 2.21 20.37
N ALA A 84 -11.45 1.82 19.33
CA ALA A 84 -12.87 1.51 19.42
C ALA A 84 -13.15 0.16 20.10
N TYR A 85 -12.36 -0.86 19.74
CA TYR A 85 -12.61 -2.25 20.10
C TYR A 85 -11.71 -2.82 21.20
N GLY A 86 -10.59 -2.15 21.52
CA GLY A 86 -9.69 -2.57 22.59
C GLY A 86 -9.25 -4.02 22.43
N ASP A 87 -9.53 -4.84 23.45
CA ASP A 87 -9.18 -6.26 23.49
C ASP A 87 -9.81 -7.09 22.37
N SER A 88 -10.93 -6.65 21.79
CA SER A 88 -11.55 -7.37 20.65
C SER A 88 -10.67 -7.37 19.40
N MET A 89 -9.65 -6.50 19.34
CA MET A 89 -8.64 -6.49 18.28
C MET A 89 -7.51 -7.51 18.49
N ARG A 90 -7.53 -8.29 19.59
CA ARG A 90 -6.54 -9.36 19.83
C ARG A 90 -6.71 -10.55 18.88
N LYS A 91 -7.93 -10.80 18.37
CA LYS A 91 -8.21 -11.97 17.52
C LYS A 91 -9.11 -11.59 16.35
N VAL A 92 -8.51 -11.27 15.21
CA VAL A 92 -9.19 -10.62 14.08
C VAL A 92 -9.21 -11.49 12.84
N LEU A 93 -10.38 -11.60 12.20
CA LEU A 93 -10.50 -12.13 10.85
C LEU A 93 -10.74 -10.99 9.87
N HIS A 94 -9.89 -10.85 8.85
CA HIS A 94 -10.17 -10.00 7.70
C HIS A 94 -10.75 -10.83 6.54
N VAL A 95 -11.77 -10.30 5.87
CA VAL A 95 -12.38 -10.92 4.69
C VAL A 95 -12.50 -9.89 3.58
N GLY A 96 -11.79 -10.09 2.48
CA GLY A 96 -11.78 -9.13 1.38
C GLY A 96 -10.65 -9.34 0.40
N PRO A 97 -10.69 -8.66 -0.75
CA PRO A 97 -9.57 -8.65 -1.68
C PRO A 97 -8.33 -8.09 -0.98
N ASP A 98 -7.15 -8.53 -1.40
CA ASP A 98 -5.88 -8.09 -0.83
C ASP A 98 -5.81 -8.28 0.70
N THR A 99 -6.42 -9.36 1.20
CA THR A 99 -6.43 -9.63 2.65
C THR A 99 -5.04 -9.83 3.23
N CYS A 100 -4.07 -10.27 2.40
CA CYS A 100 -2.69 -10.48 2.81
C CYS A 100 -2.03 -9.20 3.34
N SER A 101 -2.30 -8.05 2.72
CA SER A 101 -1.73 -6.77 3.13
C SER A 101 -2.30 -6.31 4.48
N VAL A 102 -3.61 -6.46 4.67
CA VAL A 102 -4.31 -6.15 5.92
C VAL A 102 -3.82 -7.05 7.06
N VAL A 103 -3.77 -8.37 6.83
CA VAL A 103 -3.28 -9.34 7.82
C VAL A 103 -1.82 -9.07 8.16
N SER A 104 -0.97 -8.79 7.18
CA SER A 104 0.44 -8.43 7.42
C SER A 104 0.58 -7.17 8.28
N LYS A 105 -0.35 -6.21 8.16
CA LYS A 105 -0.36 -5.01 8.99
C LYS A 105 -0.87 -5.29 10.41
N LEU A 106 -1.93 -6.10 10.54
CA LEU A 106 -2.46 -6.52 11.84
C LEU A 106 -1.45 -7.36 12.63
N LEU A 107 -0.71 -8.27 11.99
CA LEU A 107 0.32 -9.08 12.66
C LEU A 107 1.51 -8.26 13.18
N LYS A 108 1.67 -7.00 12.75
CA LYS A 108 2.66 -6.07 13.30
C LYS A 108 2.13 -5.30 14.51
N GLU A 109 0.85 -5.38 14.80
CA GLU A 109 0.26 -4.80 16.00
C GLU A 109 0.53 -5.70 17.20
N ASP A 110 1.04 -5.12 18.29
CA ASP A 110 1.28 -5.86 19.52
C ASP A 110 0.00 -6.53 20.02
N GLU A 111 0.13 -7.80 20.43
CA GLU A 111 -0.93 -8.66 20.99
C GLU A 111 -2.06 -9.04 20.02
N ALA A 112 -1.94 -8.74 18.73
CA ALA A 112 -2.94 -9.09 17.73
C ALA A 112 -2.60 -10.40 16.99
N GLU A 113 -3.50 -11.37 17.07
CA GLU A 113 -3.57 -12.52 16.18
C GLU A 113 -4.54 -12.19 15.03
N ALA A 114 -4.09 -12.44 13.80
CA ALA A 114 -4.86 -12.08 12.61
C ALA A 114 -4.88 -13.22 11.58
N TRP A 115 -6.06 -13.41 10.97
CA TRP A 115 -6.30 -14.36 9.89
C TRP A 115 -6.98 -13.64 8.72
N GLY A 116 -6.86 -14.23 7.53
CA GLY A 116 -7.48 -13.70 6.31
C GLY A 116 -8.31 -14.75 5.59
N VAL A 117 -9.38 -14.29 4.93
CA VAL A 117 -10.05 -15.02 3.85
C VAL A 117 -9.97 -14.16 2.60
N GLU A 118 -9.28 -14.68 1.59
CA GLU A 118 -9.16 -14.10 0.26
C GLU A 118 -10.22 -14.75 -0.64
N PRO A 119 -11.30 -14.04 -1.00
CA PRO A 119 -12.38 -14.60 -1.82
C PRO A 119 -12.03 -14.83 -3.28
N TYR A 120 -10.87 -14.37 -3.73
CA TYR A 120 -10.47 -14.38 -5.13
C TYR A 120 -9.13 -15.09 -5.33
N ASP A 121 -8.77 -15.32 -6.59
CA ASP A 121 -7.50 -15.97 -6.89
C ASP A 121 -6.28 -15.08 -6.51
N ILE A 122 -5.22 -15.77 -6.12
CA ILE A 122 -3.91 -15.28 -5.71
C ILE A 122 -2.79 -15.64 -6.70
N GLU A 123 -3.10 -16.08 -7.93
CA GLU A 123 -2.06 -16.41 -8.93
C GLU A 123 -1.01 -15.30 -9.07
N ASP A 124 -1.49 -14.05 -9.19
CA ASP A 124 -0.68 -12.83 -9.33
C ASP A 124 -0.15 -12.28 -7.99
N ALA A 125 -0.42 -12.95 -6.87
CA ALA A 125 0.03 -12.48 -5.56
C ALA A 125 1.55 -12.63 -5.39
N ASP A 126 2.12 -11.74 -4.59
CA ASP A 126 3.54 -11.74 -4.27
C ASP A 126 3.95 -12.92 -3.36
N GLY A 127 5.26 -13.12 -3.20
CA GLY A 127 5.80 -14.20 -2.38
C GLY A 127 5.43 -14.08 -0.89
N SER A 128 5.18 -12.86 -0.40
CA SER A 128 4.77 -12.61 0.99
C SER A 128 3.36 -13.14 1.25
N CYS A 129 2.42 -12.82 0.37
CA CYS A 129 1.05 -13.31 0.42
C CYS A 129 0.98 -14.82 0.23
N LYS A 130 1.72 -15.38 -0.74
CA LYS A 130 1.81 -16.82 -0.94
C LYS A 130 2.34 -17.55 0.30
N ASN A 131 3.29 -16.95 1.03
CA ASN A 131 3.77 -17.50 2.30
C ASN A 131 2.71 -17.49 3.41
N LEU A 132 1.90 -16.42 3.54
CA LEU A 132 0.79 -16.38 4.49
C LEU A 132 -0.27 -17.44 4.20
N VAL A 133 -0.52 -17.70 2.91
CA VAL A 133 -1.44 -18.74 2.46
C VAL A 133 -0.88 -20.13 2.76
N HIS A 134 0.40 -20.38 2.43
CA HIS A 134 1.08 -21.64 2.75
C HIS A 134 1.09 -21.95 4.25
N LYS A 135 1.22 -20.92 5.11
CA LYS A 135 1.13 -21.05 6.57
C LYS A 135 -0.30 -21.26 7.09
N GLY A 136 -1.32 -21.18 6.24
CA GLY A 136 -2.72 -21.28 6.63
C GLY A 136 -3.25 -20.08 7.44
N ILE A 137 -2.49 -18.98 7.49
CA ILE A 137 -2.91 -17.73 8.15
C ILE A 137 -3.96 -17.02 7.29
N VAL A 138 -3.73 -17.02 5.97
CA VAL A 138 -4.71 -16.57 4.97
C VAL A 138 -5.24 -17.81 4.25
N ARG A 139 -6.56 -17.89 4.06
CA ARG A 139 -7.20 -18.95 3.29
C ARG A 139 -7.80 -18.36 2.03
N VAL A 140 -7.59 -19.01 0.90
CA VAL A 140 -8.29 -18.69 -0.34
C VAL A 140 -9.60 -19.48 -0.32
N ASP A 141 -10.73 -18.78 -0.18
CA ASP A 141 -12.03 -19.44 -0.02
C ASP A 141 -13.18 -18.54 -0.46
N ASP A 142 -14.17 -19.12 -1.14
CA ASP A 142 -15.27 -18.39 -1.73
C ASP A 142 -16.35 -18.10 -0.67
N ILE A 143 -16.44 -16.82 -0.28
CA ILE A 143 -17.35 -16.34 0.76
C ILE A 143 -18.85 -16.51 0.44
N LYS A 144 -19.21 -16.93 -0.79
CA LYS A 144 -20.59 -17.36 -1.09
C LYS A 144 -20.97 -18.64 -0.33
N PHE A 145 -19.99 -19.38 0.18
CA PHE A 145 -20.16 -20.62 0.94
C PHE A 145 -19.77 -20.43 2.42
N PRO A 146 -20.25 -21.30 3.32
CA PRO A 146 -19.91 -21.22 4.74
C PRO A 146 -18.40 -21.26 4.98
N LEU A 147 -17.92 -20.39 5.86
CA LEU A 147 -16.51 -20.32 6.20
C LEU A 147 -16.11 -21.55 7.04
N PRO A 148 -14.89 -22.08 6.87
CA PRO A 148 -14.40 -23.27 7.58
C PRO A 148 -14.00 -22.95 9.04
N TYR A 149 -14.76 -22.10 9.72
CA TYR A 149 -14.54 -21.68 11.10
C TYR A 149 -15.76 -21.98 11.96
N ARG A 150 -15.51 -22.36 13.22
CA ARG A 150 -16.57 -22.55 14.21
C ARG A 150 -17.21 -21.20 14.58
N ALA A 151 -18.42 -21.25 15.10
CA ALA A 151 -19.07 -20.02 15.57
C ALA A 151 -18.21 -19.38 16.68
N LYS A 152 -18.18 -18.04 16.74
CA LYS A 152 -17.43 -17.29 17.76
C LYS A 152 -15.93 -17.65 17.80
N SER A 153 -15.33 -17.90 16.64
CA SER A 153 -13.89 -18.22 16.53
C SER A 153 -13.00 -16.99 16.64
N PHE A 154 -13.53 -15.82 16.25
CA PHE A 154 -12.81 -14.54 16.22
C PHE A 154 -13.52 -13.54 17.13
N SER A 155 -12.76 -12.63 17.73
CA SER A 155 -13.32 -11.53 18.50
C SER A 155 -13.96 -10.51 17.57
N LEU A 156 -13.22 -10.10 16.54
CA LEU A 156 -13.68 -9.12 15.54
C LEU A 156 -13.53 -9.68 14.14
N VAL A 157 -14.55 -9.47 13.31
CA VAL A 157 -14.49 -9.73 11.86
C VAL A 157 -14.53 -8.39 11.13
N ILE A 158 -13.59 -8.16 10.23
CA ILE A 158 -13.51 -6.96 9.39
C ILE A 158 -13.69 -7.39 7.94
N VAL A 159 -14.63 -6.76 7.25
CA VAL A 159 -14.95 -7.07 5.86
C VAL A 159 -14.78 -5.82 5.03
N SER A 160 -14.05 -5.90 3.93
CA SER A 160 -13.84 -4.76 3.04
C SER A 160 -13.95 -5.16 1.58
N ASP A 161 -14.62 -4.32 0.78
CA ASP A 161 -14.91 -4.46 -0.66
C ASP A 161 -15.66 -5.74 -1.10
N ALA A 162 -15.63 -6.85 -0.35
CA ALA A 162 -16.12 -8.15 -0.78
C ALA A 162 -17.63 -8.20 -0.96
N LEU A 163 -18.37 -7.57 -0.04
CA LEU A 163 -19.83 -7.60 -0.05
C LEU A 163 -20.43 -6.81 -1.22
N ASP A 164 -19.72 -5.80 -1.73
CA ASP A 164 -20.19 -4.99 -2.86
C ASP A 164 -20.32 -5.82 -4.14
N TYR A 165 -19.48 -6.84 -4.29
CA TYR A 165 -19.56 -7.77 -5.42
C TYR A 165 -20.66 -8.82 -5.25
N LEU A 166 -21.23 -9.01 -4.06
CA LEU A 166 -22.23 -10.06 -3.86
C LEU A 166 -23.64 -9.65 -4.36
N SER A 167 -24.30 -10.58 -5.07
CA SER A 167 -25.72 -10.49 -5.38
C SER A 167 -26.56 -10.63 -4.10
N PRO A 168 -27.79 -10.09 -4.05
CA PRO A 168 -28.67 -10.20 -2.88
C PRO A 168 -28.81 -11.63 -2.33
N LYS A 169 -28.95 -12.65 -3.20
CA LYS A 169 -29.03 -14.06 -2.80
C LYS A 169 -27.85 -14.52 -1.93
N TYR A 170 -26.63 -14.10 -2.28
CA TYR A 170 -25.42 -14.48 -1.55
C TYR A 170 -25.19 -13.59 -0.34
N LEU A 171 -25.51 -12.29 -0.42
CA LEU A 171 -25.45 -11.40 0.74
C LEU A 171 -26.27 -11.92 1.91
N ASN A 172 -27.50 -12.40 1.63
CA ASN A 172 -28.40 -12.95 2.65
C ASN A 172 -27.83 -14.18 3.38
N ARG A 173 -26.86 -14.87 2.80
CA ARG A 173 -26.20 -16.04 3.41
C ARG A 173 -24.85 -15.68 4.02
N THR A 174 -24.10 -14.82 3.33
CA THR A 174 -22.72 -14.46 3.68
C THR A 174 -22.68 -13.58 4.92
N LEU A 175 -23.59 -12.59 5.03
CA LEU A 175 -23.55 -11.66 6.14
C LEU A 175 -23.87 -12.35 7.50
N PRO A 176 -24.90 -13.20 7.60
CA PRO A 176 -25.11 -14.01 8.81
C PRO A 176 -23.93 -14.93 9.12
N GLU A 177 -23.29 -15.49 8.11
CA GLU A 177 -22.13 -16.38 8.27
C GLU A 177 -20.91 -15.63 8.85
N LEU A 178 -20.67 -14.40 8.40
CA LEU A 178 -19.63 -13.53 8.94
C LEU A 178 -19.93 -13.11 10.39
N ALA A 179 -21.19 -12.82 10.70
CA ALA A 179 -21.60 -12.51 12.06
C ALA A 179 -21.49 -13.73 12.99
N ARG A 180 -21.78 -14.95 12.50
CA ARG A 180 -21.69 -16.21 13.24
C ARG A 180 -20.28 -16.50 13.74
N VAL A 181 -19.25 -16.22 12.93
CA VAL A 181 -17.86 -16.51 13.30
C VAL A 181 -17.26 -15.45 14.22
N SER A 182 -17.93 -14.31 14.38
CA SER A 182 -17.56 -13.23 15.30
C SER A 182 -18.15 -13.41 16.70
N THR A 183 -17.42 -12.95 17.71
CA THR A 183 -17.84 -12.96 19.12
C THR A 183 -18.26 -11.57 19.58
N ASP A 184 -17.49 -10.53 19.27
CA ASP A 184 -17.68 -9.18 19.83
C ASP A 184 -18.27 -8.21 18.80
N GLY A 185 -18.03 -8.43 17.50
CA GLY A 185 -18.63 -7.58 16.47
C GLY A 185 -18.14 -7.82 15.04
N LEU A 186 -18.84 -7.18 14.11
CA LEU A 186 -18.55 -7.23 12.68
C LEU A 186 -18.41 -5.80 12.17
N VAL A 187 -17.31 -5.50 11.47
CA VAL A 187 -17.07 -4.19 10.85
C VAL A 187 -17.10 -4.34 9.34
N VAL A 188 -17.95 -3.56 8.67
CA VAL A 188 -18.10 -3.60 7.22
C VAL A 188 -17.64 -2.28 6.62
N PHE A 189 -16.64 -2.34 5.75
CA PHE A 189 -16.18 -1.24 4.92
C PHE A 189 -16.73 -1.43 3.50
N ALA A 190 -17.71 -0.61 3.12
CA ALA A 190 -18.38 -0.69 1.82
C ALA A 190 -18.19 0.60 1.01
N GLY A 191 -18.18 0.46 -0.32
CA GLY A 191 -17.96 1.57 -1.23
C GLY A 191 -19.12 2.56 -1.29
N TYR A 192 -18.83 3.85 -1.51
CA TYR A 192 -19.87 4.87 -1.74
C TYR A 192 -20.35 4.82 -3.20
N PRO A 193 -21.68 4.86 -3.45
CA PRO A 193 -22.21 5.06 -4.78
C PRO A 193 -21.63 6.33 -5.43
N GLY A 194 -21.10 6.20 -6.65
CA GLY A 194 -20.62 7.33 -7.45
C GLY A 194 -19.23 7.87 -7.10
N LYS A 195 -18.62 7.47 -5.96
CA LYS A 195 -17.23 7.87 -5.62
C LYS A 195 -16.19 6.88 -6.15
N GLN A 196 -16.50 5.60 -6.08
CA GLN A 196 -15.67 4.54 -6.63
C GLN A 196 -16.32 4.05 -7.92
N ARG A 197 -15.51 3.79 -8.95
CA ARG A 197 -15.99 3.10 -10.17
C ARG A 197 -15.46 1.68 -10.12
N ALA A 198 -16.32 0.71 -10.38
CA ALA A 198 -15.89 -0.67 -10.57
C ALA A 198 -14.85 -0.70 -11.69
N LYS A 199 -13.61 -1.13 -11.40
CA LYS A 199 -12.59 -1.23 -12.44
C LYS A 199 -13.03 -2.33 -13.41
N ILE A 200 -13.04 -2.02 -14.70
CA ILE A 200 -13.37 -3.02 -15.74
C ILE A 200 -12.35 -4.17 -15.69
N ALA A 201 -11.09 -3.87 -15.34
CA ALA A 201 -10.04 -4.87 -15.12
C ALA A 201 -10.31 -5.81 -13.93
N GLU A 202 -11.12 -5.40 -12.96
CA GLU A 202 -11.51 -6.23 -11.83
C GLU A 202 -12.68 -7.18 -12.15
N LEU A 203 -13.35 -7.00 -13.29
CA LEU A 203 -14.44 -7.89 -13.71
C LEU A 203 -13.96 -9.31 -13.98
N SER A 204 -12.77 -9.48 -14.57
CA SER A 204 -12.19 -10.81 -14.80
C SER A 204 -11.88 -11.52 -13.48
N LYS A 205 -11.42 -10.77 -12.47
CA LYS A 205 -11.05 -11.29 -11.16
C LYS A 205 -12.26 -11.61 -10.27
N PHE A 206 -13.28 -10.74 -10.30
CA PHE A 206 -14.42 -10.82 -9.37
C PHE A 206 -15.69 -11.40 -10.02
N GLY A 207 -15.68 -11.60 -11.33
CA GLY A 207 -16.75 -12.20 -12.14
C GLY A 207 -17.99 -11.32 -12.33
N ARG A 208 -18.08 -10.18 -11.64
CA ARG A 208 -19.20 -9.24 -11.72
C ARG A 208 -18.81 -7.83 -11.27
N PRO A 209 -19.50 -6.79 -11.75
CA PRO A 209 -19.25 -5.43 -11.31
C PRO A 209 -19.67 -5.24 -9.84
N ALA A 210 -18.89 -4.45 -9.10
CA ALA A 210 -19.26 -4.02 -7.77
C ALA A 210 -20.60 -3.27 -7.81
N LYS A 211 -21.53 -3.63 -6.93
CA LYS A 211 -22.80 -2.93 -6.73
C LYS A 211 -22.74 -2.12 -5.44
N MET A 212 -22.25 -0.91 -5.55
CA MET A 212 -22.20 0.04 -4.44
C MET A 212 -23.62 0.42 -4.03
N ARG A 213 -23.91 0.30 -2.74
CA ARG A 213 -25.22 0.59 -2.14
C ARG A 213 -25.11 1.81 -1.23
N SER A 214 -26.20 2.57 -1.11
CA SER A 214 -26.25 3.68 -0.17
C SER A 214 -26.24 3.18 1.28
N SER A 215 -25.85 4.04 2.21
CA SER A 215 -25.87 3.74 3.65
C SER A 215 -27.28 3.35 4.11
N SER A 216 -28.30 4.07 3.63
CA SER A 216 -29.70 3.74 3.91
C SER A 216 -30.12 2.35 3.42
N TRP A 217 -29.53 1.86 2.32
CA TRP A 217 -29.78 0.51 1.83
C TRP A 217 -29.11 -0.52 2.75
N TRP A 218 -27.85 -0.29 3.13
CA TRP A 218 -27.10 -1.15 4.05
C TRP A 218 -27.79 -1.28 5.41
N ILE A 219 -28.20 -0.16 6.00
CA ILE A 219 -28.90 -0.13 7.30
C ILE A 219 -30.20 -0.95 7.22
N ARG A 220 -31.03 -0.75 6.19
CA ARG A 220 -32.25 -1.56 5.99
C ARG A 220 -31.93 -3.04 5.84
N PHE A 221 -30.86 -3.36 5.11
CA PHE A 221 -30.42 -4.73 4.91
C PHE A 221 -29.98 -5.41 6.21
N PHE A 222 -29.22 -4.69 7.06
CA PHE A 222 -28.78 -5.21 8.35
C PHE A 222 -29.96 -5.51 9.27
N VAL A 223 -30.95 -4.61 9.34
CA VAL A 223 -32.19 -4.83 10.08
C VAL A 223 -32.92 -6.09 9.59
N GLN A 224 -33.01 -6.28 8.27
CA GLN A 224 -33.62 -7.48 7.68
C GLN A 224 -32.89 -8.78 8.08
N MET A 225 -31.58 -8.72 8.30
CA MET A 225 -30.74 -9.85 8.72
C MET A 225 -30.62 -9.98 10.25
N SER A 226 -31.40 -9.21 11.00
CA SER A 226 -31.35 -9.15 12.48
C SER A 226 -29.95 -8.79 13.02
N LEU A 227 -29.24 -7.92 12.31
CA LEU A 227 -27.95 -7.37 12.74
C LEU A 227 -28.14 -5.92 13.17
N GLU A 228 -27.91 -5.67 14.45
CA GLU A 228 -28.00 -4.34 15.04
C GLU A 228 -26.67 -3.60 14.93
N GLU A 229 -26.74 -2.28 14.80
CA GLU A 229 -25.56 -1.42 14.90
C GLU A 229 -25.03 -1.40 16.33
N ASN A 230 -23.71 -1.40 16.46
CA ASN A 230 -23.01 -1.30 17.72
C ASN A 230 -22.74 0.18 18.05
N GLU A 231 -23.75 0.86 18.60
CA GLU A 231 -23.67 2.29 18.95
C GLU A 231 -22.47 2.63 19.84
N THR A 232 -22.08 1.72 20.75
CA THR A 232 -20.92 1.92 21.62
C THR A 232 -19.62 1.95 20.82
N ALA A 233 -19.45 1.01 19.89
CA ALA A 233 -18.29 0.98 19.01
C ALA A 233 -18.27 2.20 18.07
N ILE A 234 -19.43 2.59 17.52
CA ILE A 234 -19.57 3.77 16.66
C ILE A 234 -19.08 5.03 17.38
N LYS A 235 -19.59 5.31 18.58
CA LYS A 235 -19.19 6.51 19.35
C LYS A 235 -17.69 6.52 19.66
N LYS A 236 -17.13 5.36 20.05
CA LYS A 236 -15.68 5.25 20.31
C LYS A 236 -14.86 5.42 19.02
N PHE A 237 -15.32 4.87 17.90
CA PHE A 237 -14.67 5.00 16.61
C PHE A 237 -14.67 6.45 16.14
N GLU A 238 -15.81 7.14 16.17
CA GLU A 238 -15.94 8.56 15.80
C GLU A 238 -15.05 9.44 16.67
N GLN A 239 -15.01 9.19 17.99
CA GLN A 239 -14.14 9.91 18.91
C GLN A 239 -12.65 9.68 18.59
N ALA A 240 -12.26 8.45 18.27
CA ALA A 240 -10.88 8.13 17.92
C ALA A 240 -10.50 8.67 16.53
N ALA A 241 -11.44 8.66 15.59
CA ALA A 241 -11.28 9.18 14.24
C ALA A 241 -11.07 10.70 14.28
N SER A 242 -11.89 11.44 15.03
CA SER A 242 -11.75 12.90 15.16
C SER A 242 -10.42 13.30 15.79
N LYS A 243 -9.99 12.60 16.85
CA LYS A 243 -8.68 12.82 17.50
C LYS A 243 -7.49 12.60 16.57
N ARG A 244 -7.65 11.75 15.56
CA ARG A 244 -6.60 11.41 14.58
C ARG A 244 -6.78 12.12 13.24
N SER A 245 -7.79 12.98 13.10
CA SER A 245 -8.21 13.57 11.83
C SER A 245 -8.41 12.51 10.73
N TYR A 246 -8.85 11.31 11.11
CA TYR A 246 -9.15 10.22 10.19
C TYR A 246 -10.54 10.44 9.60
N MET A 247 -10.59 10.57 8.27
CA MET A 247 -11.84 10.65 7.52
C MET A 247 -11.93 9.43 6.60
N PRO A 248 -12.85 8.48 6.84
CA PRO A 248 -12.96 7.31 6.01
C PRO A 248 -13.44 7.70 4.60
N SER A 249 -12.79 7.15 3.58
CA SER A 249 -13.26 7.30 2.19
C SER A 249 -14.35 6.28 1.82
N CYS A 250 -14.64 5.32 2.70
CA CYS A 250 -15.68 4.31 2.58
C CYS A 250 -16.77 4.45 3.65
N GLN A 251 -17.89 3.79 3.42
CA GLN A 251 -18.94 3.63 4.42
C GLN A 251 -18.48 2.59 5.44
N VAL A 252 -18.42 2.95 6.72
CA VAL A 252 -17.98 2.06 7.80
C VAL A 252 -19.17 1.77 8.69
N PHE A 253 -19.54 0.50 8.79
CA PHE A 253 -20.63 0.03 9.64
C PHE A 253 -20.07 -0.85 10.74
N HIS A 254 -20.53 -0.61 11.97
CA HIS A 254 -20.16 -1.38 13.14
C HIS A 254 -21.38 -2.15 13.61
N LEU A 255 -21.34 -3.47 13.52
CA LEU A 255 -22.46 -4.36 13.83
C LEU A 255 -22.14 -5.22 15.04
N LYS A 256 -23.16 -5.59 15.81
CA LYS A 256 -23.06 -6.61 16.86
C LYS A 256 -22.97 -8.00 16.22
N SER A 257 -22.31 -8.93 16.91
CA SER A 257 -22.37 -10.36 16.61
C SER A 257 -23.75 -10.93 16.98
N TYR A 258 -24.06 -12.14 16.49
CA TYR A 258 -25.23 -12.86 16.99
C TYR A 258 -25.01 -13.32 18.43
N HIS A 259 -26.05 -13.17 19.26
CA HIS A 259 -26.07 -13.60 20.65
C HIS A 259 -25.88 -15.11 20.80
#